data_AF-A0A382X9P6-F1
#
_entry.id   AF-A0A382X9P6-F1
#
_cell.length_a   1.000
_cell.length_b   1.000
_cell.length_c   1.000
_cell.angle_alpha   90.00
_cell.angle_beta   90.00
_cell.angle_gamma   90.00
#
_symmetry.space_group_name_H-M   'P 1'
#
loop_
_entity.id
_entity.type
_entity.pdbx_description
1 polymer ?
#
loop_
_entity_poly.entity_id
_entity_poly.type
_entity_poly.pdbx_seq_one_letter_code
_entity_poly.pdbx_strand_id
1 'polypeptide(L)'
;MGIDEHARQLQSVAAAQDPQVALLGGDLAYSNGNWDHADRWDRWLDHWDSLMVTSTGDQIPIVSAIGNHEVRGGYAGTEQDAGLYLRYLPQSSKTFYDRQLGPHVALLVLDSGHLASPRTMESRPPGCSRHWCGTKTVTSALPSTPCRCSPDSASPAQTCHERVAASGNRCSRNLP
;
A
#
# COMPACT_ATOMS: atom_id res chain seq x y z
N MET A 1 -4.77 -10.28 -9.09
CA MET A 1 -4.42 -11.70 -8.83
C MET A 1 -5.69 -12.50 -8.60
N GLY A 2 -5.80 -13.75 -9.04
CA GLY A 2 -7.00 -14.56 -8.84
C GLY A 2 -6.66 -15.99 -8.43
N ILE A 3 -7.57 -16.93 -8.71
CA ILE A 3 -7.44 -18.35 -8.34
C ILE A 3 -7.30 -19.29 -9.55
N ASP A 4 -7.06 -18.71 -10.73
CA ASP A 4 -6.86 -19.48 -11.96
C ASP A 4 -5.40 -19.92 -12.15
N GLU A 5 -5.15 -20.69 -13.20
CA GLU A 5 -3.83 -21.23 -13.48
C GLU A 5 -2.80 -20.13 -13.82
N HIS A 6 -3.24 -19.03 -14.44
CA HIS A 6 -2.35 -17.90 -14.72
C HIS A 6 -1.88 -17.22 -13.43
N ALA A 7 -2.77 -17.08 -12.44
CA ALA A 7 -2.40 -16.56 -11.13
C ALA A 7 -1.41 -17.48 -10.41
N ARG A 8 -1.59 -18.79 -10.49
CA ARG A 8 -0.64 -19.78 -9.95
C ARG A 8 0.71 -19.68 -10.63
N GLN A 9 0.75 -19.60 -11.96
CA GLN A 9 2.00 -19.44 -12.71
C GLN A 9 2.72 -18.15 -12.34
N LEU A 10 1.99 -17.04 -12.18
CA LEU A 10 2.57 -15.77 -11.71
C LEU A 10 3.19 -15.91 -10.32
N GLN A 11 2.52 -16.58 -9.39
CA GLN A 11 3.04 -16.85 -8.04
C GLN A 11 4.32 -17.70 -8.11
N SER A 12 4.33 -18.80 -8.88
CA SER A 12 5.53 -19.64 -9.04
C SER A 12 6.72 -18.86 -9.61
N VAL A 13 6.50 -17.99 -10.61
CA VAL A 13 7.56 -17.15 -11.19
C VAL A 13 8.05 -16.11 -10.18
N ALA A 14 7.15 -15.52 -9.39
CA ALA A 14 7.51 -14.56 -8.34
C ALA A 14 8.30 -15.23 -7.21
N ALA A 15 7.87 -16.40 -6.75
CA ALA A 15 8.56 -17.18 -5.71
C ALA A 15 9.96 -17.62 -6.16
N ALA A 16 10.14 -17.95 -7.44
CA ALA A 16 11.46 -18.29 -8.00
C ALA A 16 12.48 -17.12 -7.94
N GLN A 17 12.03 -15.89 -7.68
CA GLN A 17 12.94 -14.76 -7.40
C GLN A 17 13.43 -14.73 -5.94
N ASP A 18 12.98 -15.67 -5.12
CA ASP A 18 13.28 -15.80 -3.68
C ASP A 18 13.10 -14.49 -2.89
N PRO A 19 11.96 -13.77 -3.04
CA PRO A 19 11.79 -12.46 -2.43
C PRO A 19 11.58 -12.56 -0.92
N GLN A 20 12.12 -11.59 -0.19
CA GLN A 20 11.94 -11.49 1.28
C GLN A 20 10.54 -11.04 1.71
N VAL A 21 9.78 -10.42 0.79
CA VAL A 21 8.42 -9.94 1.01
C VAL A 21 7.74 -9.73 -0.34
N ALA A 22 6.44 -10.01 -0.42
CA ALA A 22 5.61 -9.70 -1.56
C ALA A 22 4.76 -8.45 -1.31
N LEU A 23 4.79 -7.50 -2.24
CA LEU A 23 3.99 -6.28 -2.22
C LEU A 23 2.82 -6.43 -3.21
N LEU A 24 1.60 -6.48 -2.70
CA LEU A 24 0.40 -6.75 -3.49
C LEU A 24 -0.48 -5.51 -3.59
N GLY A 25 -0.80 -5.08 -4.81
CA GLY A 25 -1.53 -3.84 -5.06
C GLY A 25 -3.03 -3.88 -4.80
N GLY A 26 -3.59 -5.00 -4.33
CA GLY A 26 -5.04 -5.24 -4.26
C GLY A 26 -5.51 -6.21 -5.34
N ASP A 27 -6.81 -6.46 -5.39
CA ASP A 27 -7.50 -7.45 -6.22
C ASP A 27 -6.85 -8.83 -6.07
N LEU A 28 -7.08 -9.49 -4.93
CA LEU A 28 -6.33 -10.68 -4.53
C LEU A 28 -7.06 -11.99 -4.83
N ALA A 29 -8.24 -12.18 -4.27
CA ALA A 29 -9.02 -13.40 -4.44
C ALA A 29 -10.19 -13.22 -5.42
N TYR A 30 -10.47 -11.98 -5.86
CA TYR A 30 -11.65 -11.62 -6.65
C TYR A 30 -12.97 -12.10 -6.03
N SER A 31 -13.14 -11.96 -4.71
CA SER A 31 -14.39 -12.32 -3.99
C SER A 31 -15.50 -11.26 -4.12
N ASN A 32 -15.15 -10.05 -4.56
CA ASN A 32 -16.02 -8.87 -4.69
C ASN A 32 -16.65 -8.43 -3.36
N GLY A 33 -15.94 -8.63 -2.25
CA GLY A 33 -16.46 -8.39 -0.90
C GLY A 33 -17.68 -9.26 -0.55
N ASN A 34 -17.93 -10.34 -1.30
CA ASN A 34 -19.08 -11.21 -1.07
C ASN A 34 -18.73 -12.42 -0.21
N TRP A 35 -19.38 -12.56 0.94
CA TRP A 35 -19.22 -13.69 1.86
C TRP A 35 -19.59 -15.04 1.24
N ASP A 36 -20.49 -15.08 0.26
CA ASP A 36 -20.81 -16.32 -0.48
C ASP A 36 -19.63 -16.82 -1.35
N HIS A 37 -18.61 -15.99 -1.56
CA HIS A 37 -17.39 -16.31 -2.29
C HIS A 37 -16.16 -16.37 -1.38
N ALA A 38 -16.36 -16.64 -0.08
CA ALA A 38 -15.25 -16.78 0.88
C ALA A 38 -14.29 -17.92 0.50
N ASP A 39 -14.79 -18.97 -0.17
CA ASP A 39 -14.01 -20.08 -0.70
C ASP A 39 -12.87 -19.64 -1.63
N ARG A 40 -13.01 -18.49 -2.30
CA ARG A 40 -11.96 -17.93 -3.15
C ARG A 40 -10.77 -17.45 -2.34
N TRP A 41 -11.00 -16.93 -1.14
CA TRP A 41 -9.91 -16.54 -0.24
C TRP A 41 -9.15 -17.75 0.28
N ASP A 42 -9.87 -18.79 0.70
CA ASP A 42 -9.25 -20.04 1.15
C ASP A 42 -8.38 -20.62 0.03
N ARG A 43 -8.92 -20.75 -1.19
CA ARG A 43 -8.14 -21.23 -2.35
C ARG A 43 -6.95 -20.33 -2.71
N TRP A 44 -7.12 -19.02 -2.60
CA TRP A 44 -6.03 -18.08 -2.87
C TRP A 44 -4.90 -18.21 -1.84
N LEU A 45 -5.25 -18.40 -0.57
CA LEU A 45 -4.30 -18.66 0.51
C LEU A 45 -3.66 -20.04 0.40
N ASP A 46 -4.38 -21.08 -0.04
CA ASP A 46 -3.81 -22.41 -0.32
C ASP A 46 -2.77 -22.34 -1.46
N HIS A 47 -3.05 -21.54 -2.50
CA HIS A 47 -2.06 -21.27 -3.54
C HIS A 47 -0.85 -20.51 -2.98
N TRP A 48 -1.08 -19.50 -2.14
CA TRP A 48 0.01 -18.76 -1.51
C TRP A 48 0.89 -19.68 -0.65
N ASP A 49 0.29 -20.50 0.20
CA ASP A 49 0.95 -21.47 1.08
C ASP A 49 1.80 -22.47 0.29
N SER A 50 1.28 -22.97 -0.83
CA SER A 50 1.97 -23.98 -1.63
C SER A 50 2.98 -23.43 -2.64
N LEU A 51 2.80 -22.21 -3.14
CA LEU A 51 3.59 -21.66 -4.26
C LEU A 51 4.53 -20.53 -3.84
N MET A 52 4.12 -19.67 -2.90
CA MET A 52 4.90 -18.50 -2.47
C MET A 52 5.82 -18.83 -1.30
N VAL A 53 6.72 -19.79 -1.53
CA VAL A 53 7.69 -20.30 -0.56
C VAL A 53 9.11 -20.02 -1.05
N THR A 54 10.00 -19.60 -0.14
CA THR A 54 11.42 -19.35 -0.44
C THR A 54 12.16 -20.64 -0.78
N SER A 55 13.36 -20.51 -1.34
CA SER A 55 14.25 -21.64 -1.60
C SER A 55 14.63 -22.42 -0.33
N THR A 56 14.55 -21.78 0.84
CA THR A 56 14.78 -22.36 2.17
C THR A 56 13.55 -23.03 2.78
N GLY A 57 12.38 -22.92 2.14
CA GLY A 57 11.12 -23.47 2.64
C GLY A 57 10.31 -22.54 3.54
N ASP A 58 10.66 -21.26 3.63
CA ASP A 58 9.94 -20.28 4.43
C ASP A 58 8.80 -19.64 3.63
N GLN A 59 7.66 -19.38 4.28
CA GLN A 59 6.55 -18.67 3.64
C GLN A 59 6.94 -17.22 3.33
N ILE A 60 6.73 -16.77 2.09
CA ILE A 60 6.96 -15.38 1.70
C ILE A 60 5.88 -14.48 2.33
N PRO A 61 6.25 -13.47 3.17
CA PRO A 61 5.29 -12.58 3.82
C PRO A 61 4.55 -11.66 2.84
N ILE A 62 3.30 -11.31 3.17
CA ILE A 62 2.44 -10.41 2.38
C ILE A 62 2.35 -9.02 3.01
N VAL A 63 2.58 -7.99 2.20
CA VAL A 63 2.05 -6.63 2.43
C VAL A 63 1.10 -6.29 1.29
N SER A 64 -0.15 -5.95 1.63
CA SER A 64 -1.21 -5.76 0.64
C SER A 64 -1.93 -4.43 0.77
N ALA A 65 -2.17 -3.76 -0.35
CA ALA A 65 -3.21 -2.73 -0.46
C ALA A 65 -4.59 -3.37 -0.65
N ILE A 66 -5.64 -2.57 -0.48
CA ILE A 66 -7.01 -2.95 -0.82
C ILE A 66 -7.30 -2.61 -2.28
N GLY A 67 -7.99 -3.49 -3.00
CA GLY A 67 -8.50 -3.27 -4.36
C GLY A 67 -10.03 -3.24 -4.42
N ASN A 68 -10.56 -2.97 -5.61
CA ASN A 68 -12.00 -2.85 -5.80
C ASN A 68 -12.69 -4.22 -5.78
N HIS A 69 -11.97 -5.29 -6.03
CA HIS A 69 -12.50 -6.64 -5.90
C HIS A 69 -12.50 -7.18 -4.46
N GLU A 70 -12.01 -6.40 -3.49
CA GLU A 70 -12.16 -6.69 -2.07
C GLU A 70 -13.42 -6.07 -1.45
N VAL A 71 -14.04 -5.10 -2.14
CA VAL A 71 -15.18 -4.33 -1.62
C VAL A 71 -16.46 -4.64 -2.39
N ARG A 72 -17.55 -4.91 -1.67
CA ARG A 72 -18.89 -5.01 -2.27
C ARG A 72 -19.27 -3.65 -2.86
N GLY A 73 -19.54 -3.62 -4.17
CA GLY A 73 -19.79 -2.37 -4.91
C GLY A 73 -18.53 -1.64 -5.37
N GLY A 74 -17.34 -2.18 -5.07
CA GLY A 74 -16.06 -1.72 -5.62
C GLY A 74 -15.40 -0.58 -4.84
N TYR A 75 -16.13 0.49 -4.54
CA TYR A 75 -15.55 1.71 -3.96
C TYR A 75 -16.49 2.36 -2.95
N ALA A 76 -15.94 3.28 -2.15
CA ALA A 76 -16.65 4.03 -1.12
C ALA A 76 -17.50 3.14 -0.20
N GLY A 77 -16.99 1.93 0.06
CA GLY A 77 -17.64 0.94 0.90
C GLY A 77 -17.41 1.21 2.38
N THR A 78 -18.10 0.43 3.20
CA THR A 78 -17.88 0.34 4.64
C THR A 78 -16.97 -0.84 4.97
N GLU A 79 -16.49 -0.94 6.21
CA GLU A 79 -15.71 -2.11 6.65
C GLU A 79 -16.45 -3.44 6.42
N GLN A 80 -17.79 -3.44 6.54
CA GLN A 80 -18.60 -4.63 6.28
C GLN A 80 -18.54 -5.07 4.81
N ASP A 81 -18.44 -4.12 3.89
CA ASP A 81 -18.36 -4.38 2.46
C ASP A 81 -17.01 -4.99 2.05
N ALA A 82 -15.97 -4.84 2.88
CA ALA A 82 -14.64 -5.42 2.69
C ALA A 82 -14.27 -6.47 3.73
N GLY A 83 -15.27 -7.06 4.38
CA GLY A 83 -15.07 -7.86 5.60
C GLY A 83 -14.14 -9.07 5.43
N LEU A 84 -14.12 -9.70 4.25
CA LEU A 84 -13.19 -10.81 3.97
C LEU A 84 -11.73 -10.34 3.96
N TYR A 85 -11.41 -9.28 3.22
CA TYR A 85 -10.06 -8.71 3.16
C TYR A 85 -9.56 -8.30 4.54
N LEU A 86 -10.39 -7.57 5.30
CA LEU A 86 -10.03 -7.08 6.64
C LEU A 86 -9.85 -8.22 7.66
N ARG A 87 -10.46 -9.39 7.42
CA ARG A 87 -10.39 -10.55 8.32
C ARG A 87 -9.22 -11.48 8.00
N TYR A 88 -8.96 -11.75 6.72
CA TYR A 88 -7.84 -12.60 6.31
C TYR A 88 -6.50 -11.86 6.33
N LEU A 89 -6.49 -10.56 6.02
CA LEU A 89 -5.29 -9.73 6.00
C LEU A 89 -5.47 -8.47 6.86
N PRO A 90 -5.54 -8.60 8.20
CA PRO A 90 -5.68 -7.47 9.12
C PRO A 90 -4.35 -6.70 9.26
N GLN A 91 -3.90 -6.08 8.17
CA GLN A 91 -2.62 -5.39 8.10
C GLN A 91 -2.58 -4.20 9.08
N SER A 92 -3.67 -3.46 9.21
CA SER A 92 -3.72 -2.26 10.04
C SER A 92 -5.17 -1.98 10.49
N SER A 93 -5.34 -1.06 11.43
CA SER A 93 -6.66 -0.50 11.79
C SER A 93 -7.30 0.33 10.65
N LYS A 94 -6.54 0.61 9.58
CA LYS A 94 -6.98 1.34 8.39
C LYS A 94 -6.48 0.62 7.14
N THR A 95 -7.16 0.83 6.01
CA THR A 95 -6.78 0.30 4.69
C THR A 95 -5.61 1.03 4.01
N PHE A 96 -5.19 2.17 4.57
CA PHE A 96 -3.95 2.85 4.24
C PHE A 96 -3.04 2.88 5.46
N TYR A 97 -1.75 2.65 5.25
CA TYR A 97 -0.77 2.52 6.32
C TYR A 97 0.65 2.61 5.77
N ASP A 98 1.62 2.82 6.65
CA ASP A 98 3.03 2.72 6.34
C ASP A 98 3.66 1.44 6.90
N ARG A 99 4.78 1.03 6.29
CA ARG A 99 5.67 -0.03 6.76
C ARG A 99 7.12 0.40 6.58
N GLN A 100 7.93 0.09 7.58
CA GLN A 100 9.37 0.16 7.47
C GLN A 100 9.91 -1.24 7.18
N LEU A 101 10.59 -1.41 6.03
CA LEU A 101 11.25 -2.66 5.68
C LEU A 101 12.77 -2.47 5.83
N GLY A 102 13.33 -3.04 6.89
CA GLY A 102 14.73 -2.81 7.27
C GLY A 102 15.04 -1.32 7.50
N PRO A 103 16.31 -0.91 7.48
CA PRO A 103 16.69 0.49 7.73
C PRO A 103 16.55 1.42 6.52
N HIS A 104 16.20 0.90 5.34
CA HIS A 104 16.35 1.63 4.07
C HIS A 104 15.05 1.87 3.31
N VAL A 105 13.98 1.11 3.59
CA VAL A 105 12.77 1.15 2.76
C VAL A 105 11.56 1.61 3.56
N ALA A 106 11.05 2.77 3.12
CA ALA A 106 9.72 3.27 3.45
C ALA A 106 8.71 2.69 2.47
N LEU A 107 7.68 2.01 2.95
CA LEU A 107 6.54 1.64 2.14
C LEU A 107 5.31 2.41 2.61
N LEU A 108 4.65 3.09 1.66
CA LEU A 108 3.35 3.72 1.88
C LEU A 108 2.31 2.94 1.09
N VAL A 109 1.41 2.28 1.83
CA VAL A 109 0.26 1.57 1.28
C VAL A 109 -0.93 2.51 1.31
N LEU A 110 -1.47 2.80 0.13
CA LEU A 110 -2.56 3.75 -0.05
C LEU A 110 -3.85 3.03 -0.42
N ASP A 111 -4.96 3.57 0.05
CA ASP A 111 -6.31 3.18 -0.35
C ASP A 111 -6.90 4.22 -1.33
N SER A 112 -7.04 3.86 -2.60
CA SER A 112 -7.51 4.75 -3.67
C SER A 112 -9.01 5.09 -3.66
N GLY A 113 -9.68 4.95 -2.51
CA GLY A 113 -11.12 5.27 -2.39
C GLY A 113 -12.01 4.06 -2.16
N HIS A 114 -11.43 2.91 -1.80
CA HIS A 114 -12.17 1.68 -1.55
C HIS A 114 -12.95 1.79 -0.25
N LEU A 115 -12.28 2.06 0.87
CA LEU A 115 -12.93 2.40 2.16
C LEU A 115 -12.55 3.81 2.63
N ALA A 116 -11.31 4.23 2.40
CA ALA A 116 -10.85 5.56 2.78
C ALA A 116 -11.48 6.62 1.88
N SER A 117 -12.05 7.68 2.45
CA SER A 117 -12.46 8.82 1.64
C SER A 117 -11.21 9.57 1.13
N PRO A 118 -11.21 10.11 -0.11
CA PRO A 118 -10.11 10.95 -0.60
C PRO A 118 -9.81 12.14 0.32
N ARG A 119 -10.82 12.67 1.01
CA ARG A 119 -10.68 13.77 1.98
C ARG A 119 -9.98 13.36 3.28
N THR A 120 -10.06 12.09 3.67
CA THR A 120 -9.37 11.56 4.87
C THR A 120 -7.88 11.30 4.67
N MET A 121 -7.38 11.32 3.42
CA MET A 121 -5.95 11.24 3.14
C MET A 121 -5.22 12.60 3.28
N GLU A 122 -5.96 13.71 3.25
CA GLU A 122 -5.45 15.07 3.50
C GLU A 122 -4.99 15.24 4.97
N SER A 123 -5.60 14.49 5.90
CA SER A 123 -5.09 14.35 7.26
C SER A 123 -3.89 13.41 7.27
N ARG A 124 -2.78 13.94 6.75
CA ARG A 124 -1.41 13.44 6.87
C ARG A 124 -1.21 12.78 8.24
N PRO A 125 -0.60 11.58 8.33
CA PRO A 125 -0.30 11.01 9.64
C PRO A 125 0.49 12.04 10.47
N PRO A 126 0.05 12.38 11.69
CA PRO A 126 0.80 13.25 12.58
C PRO A 126 2.12 12.54 12.89
N GLY A 127 3.22 12.98 12.27
CA GLY A 127 4.49 12.27 12.30
C GLY A 127 5.32 12.36 11.02
N CYS A 128 4.79 12.93 9.93
CA CYS A 128 5.56 13.25 8.72
C CYS A 128 6.51 14.45 8.93
N SER A 129 7.34 14.38 9.97
CA SER A 129 8.39 15.33 10.28
C SER A 129 9.69 14.59 10.60
N ARG A 130 10.64 14.75 9.68
CA ARG A 130 12.08 14.47 9.78
C ARG A 130 12.46 12.99 9.64
N HIS A 131 13.30 12.72 8.64
CA HIS A 131 14.04 11.48 8.36
C HIS A 131 13.43 10.44 7.41
N TRP A 132 12.95 10.88 6.23
CA TRP A 132 12.89 9.97 5.08
C TRP A 132 13.90 10.43 4.03
N CYS A 133 15.10 9.87 4.07
CA CYS A 133 16.11 9.99 3.01
C CYS A 133 16.35 8.56 2.48
N GLY A 134 15.57 8.15 1.47
CA GLY A 134 15.57 6.80 0.91
C GLY A 134 14.40 6.59 -0.05
N THR A 135 14.60 5.73 -1.05
CA THR A 135 13.72 5.48 -2.20
C THR A 135 12.26 5.21 -1.78
N LYS A 136 11.32 5.97 -2.36
CA LYS A 136 9.88 5.85 -2.11
C LYS A 136 9.27 4.90 -3.13
N THR A 137 8.73 3.76 -2.68
CA THR A 137 7.82 2.94 -3.50
C THR A 137 6.41 3.13 -2.97
N VAL A 138 5.53 3.65 -3.82
CA VAL A 138 4.09 3.75 -3.57
C VAL A 138 3.43 2.59 -4.30
N THR A 139 2.77 1.71 -3.56
CA THR A 139 1.95 0.66 -4.18
C THR A 139 0.49 1.09 -4.08
N SER A 140 -0.08 1.52 -5.21
CA SER A 140 -1.53 1.68 -5.37
C SER A 140 -2.03 0.76 -6.49
N ALA A 141 -3.28 0.30 -6.38
CA ALA A 141 -3.96 -0.54 -7.38
C ALA A 141 -4.09 0.11 -8.77
N LEU A 142 -3.80 1.40 -8.91
CA LEU A 142 -3.85 2.13 -10.18
C LEU A 142 -2.45 2.60 -10.60
N PRO A 143 -2.15 2.64 -11.91
CA PRO A 143 -1.08 3.47 -12.41
C PRO A 143 -1.44 4.93 -12.10
N SER A 144 -0.66 5.57 -11.25
CA SER A 144 -0.81 7.00 -10.99
C SER A 144 -0.70 7.75 -12.31
N THR A 145 -1.70 8.54 -12.68
CA THR A 145 -1.49 9.69 -13.57
C THR A 145 -0.32 10.48 -13.00
N PRO A 146 0.73 10.80 -13.78
CA PRO A 146 1.87 11.52 -13.24
C PRO A 146 1.39 12.86 -12.71
N CYS A 147 1.61 13.10 -11.41
CA CYS A 147 1.49 14.45 -10.86
C CYS A 147 2.51 15.33 -11.60
N ARG A 148 2.05 16.13 -12.56
CA ARG A 148 2.86 17.21 -13.11
C ARG A 148 2.96 18.30 -12.05
N CYS A 149 4.16 18.51 -11.53
CA CYS A 149 4.49 19.79 -10.93
C CYS A 149 4.35 20.85 -12.03
N SER A 150 3.37 21.74 -11.91
CA SER A 150 3.26 22.90 -12.78
C SER A 150 4.44 23.84 -12.45
N PRO A 151 5.27 24.25 -13.41
CA PRO A 151 6.33 25.20 -13.14
C PRO A 151 5.72 26.60 -13.21
N ASP A 152 5.27 27.14 -12.08
CA ASP A 152 5.00 28.57 -11.99
C ASP A 152 5.86 29.22 -10.91
N SER A 153 6.55 30.26 -11.38
CA SER A 153 7.39 31.25 -10.70
C SER A 153 8.80 30.81 -10.26
N ALA A 154 9.77 31.44 -10.93
CA ALA A 154 11.20 31.28 -10.77
C ALA A 154 11.72 31.63 -9.36
N SER A 155 12.57 30.76 -8.81
CA SER A 155 13.67 31.15 -7.94
C SER A 155 14.82 30.14 -8.07
N PRO A 156 16.09 30.58 -8.17
CA PRO A 156 17.19 29.70 -8.57
C PRO A 156 17.50 28.68 -7.48
N ALA A 157 17.84 27.47 -7.92
CA ALA A 157 18.22 26.32 -7.11
C ALA A 157 19.21 26.69 -6.00
N GLN A 158 18.82 26.53 -4.75
CA GLN A 158 19.76 26.53 -3.63
C GLN A 158 20.19 25.08 -3.34
N THR A 159 21.48 24.84 -3.53
CA THR A 159 22.21 23.65 -3.12
C THR A 159 22.06 23.44 -1.61
N CYS A 160 21.64 22.25 -1.19
CA CYS A 160 21.63 21.85 0.22
C CYS A 160 23.07 21.73 0.73
N HIS A 161 23.56 22.74 1.46
CA HIS A 161 24.70 22.59 2.35
C HIS A 161 24.21 22.29 3.77
N GLU A 162 24.81 21.26 4.37
CA GLU A 162 24.69 20.94 5.80
C GLU A 162 24.92 22.20 6.65
N ARG A 163 23.94 22.57 7.46
CA ARG A 163 24.16 23.41 8.63
C ARG A 163 23.43 22.85 9.84
N VAL A 164 24.25 22.45 10.78
CA VAL A 164 23.94 22.09 12.15
C VAL A 164 23.40 23.31 12.92
N ALA A 165 22.44 23.02 13.80
CA ALA A 165 22.04 23.74 15.01
C ALA A 165 21.10 24.96 14.96
N ALA A 166 20.12 24.84 15.87
CA ALA A 166 19.69 25.80 16.88
C ALA A 166 18.49 26.73 16.60
N SER A 167 17.56 26.62 17.55
CA SER A 167 16.64 27.65 18.05
C SER A 167 15.42 27.99 17.21
N GLY A 168 14.29 28.09 17.92
CA GLY A 168 12.95 28.17 17.36
C GLY A 168 12.57 29.56 16.83
N ASN A 169 11.41 29.60 16.17
CA ASN A 169 10.43 30.68 16.35
C ASN A 169 9.10 30.31 15.69
N ARG A 170 8.03 30.78 16.32
CA ARG A 170 6.62 30.64 15.92
C ARG A 170 6.36 31.42 14.63
N CYS A 171 5.50 30.90 13.75
CA CYS A 171 4.90 31.69 12.67
C CYS A 171 3.42 31.92 12.97
N SER A 172 3.07 33.20 13.12
CA SER A 172 1.73 33.76 13.23
C SER A 172 0.98 33.64 11.90
N ARG A 173 -0.32 33.42 11.97
CA ARG A 173 -1.26 33.58 10.85
C ARG A 173 -1.31 35.04 10.42
N ASN A 174 -1.36 35.29 9.11
CA ASN A 174 -2.03 36.44 8.53
C ASN A 174 -2.86 35.96 7.34
N LEU A 175 -4.17 36.15 7.46
CA LEU A 175 -5.15 36.15 6.37
C LEU A 175 -4.94 37.42 5.52
N PRO A 176 -5.31 37.38 4.24
CA PRO A 176 -6.59 37.96 3.86
C PRO A 176 -7.66 36.92 3.50
#